data_AF-A0AA43V2G7-F1
#
_entry.id   AF-A0AA43V2G7-F1
#
_cell.length_a   1.000
_cell.length_b   1.000
_cell.length_c   1.000
_cell.angle_alpha   90.00
_cell.angle_beta   90.00
_cell.angle_gamma   90.00
#
_symmetry.space_group_name_H-M   'P 1'
#
loop_
_entity.id
_entity.type
_entity.pdbx_description
1 polymer ?
#
loop_
_entity_poly.entity_id
_entity_poly.type
_entity_poly.pdbx_seq_one_letter_code
_entity_poly.pdbx_strand_id
1 'polypeptide(L)'
;FGSNYDRAVELYYYIKGGRVDYGAAHAAKYGHERYGKTYKGIMPNWEPGKKVHLVGHSMGGQTIRLMEEFLRNGNKEEIAYHKAHGGEISPLFTGGHNNMVASITTLATPHNGSQAADKFGNTEAVRKIMFALNRFMGNKYSNIDLGLTQWGFKQLPNESYIDYIKRVSKSKIWTSDDNAAYDLTLDGSAKLNNMTSMNPNITYTTYTGVSSHTGPLGYENPDLGTFFLMDTTSRIIGHDAREEWRKNDGVVPVI
;
A
#
# COMPACT_ATOMS: atom_id res chain seq x y z
N PHE A 1 -3.89 5.41 -2.42
CA PHE A 1 -2.92 6.29 -1.74
C PHE A 1 -2.64 5.89 -0.29
N GLY A 2 -3.50 5.09 0.37
CA GLY A 2 -3.19 4.49 1.68
C GLY A 2 -2.02 3.51 1.65
N SER A 3 -1.52 3.16 2.84
CA SER A 3 -0.42 2.22 3.07
C SER A 3 -0.74 0.80 2.59
N ASN A 4 0.29 -0.04 2.48
CA ASN A 4 0.12 -1.48 2.33
C ASN A 4 -0.71 -2.08 3.46
N TYR A 5 -0.61 -1.56 4.68
CA TYR A 5 -1.44 -1.98 5.81
C TYR A 5 -2.92 -1.78 5.51
N ASP A 6 -3.33 -0.54 5.23
CA ASP A 6 -4.72 -0.20 4.93
C ASP A 6 -5.24 -1.00 3.74
N ARG A 7 -4.42 -1.12 2.69
CA ARG A 7 -4.76 -1.87 1.48
C ARG A 7 -4.90 -3.37 1.74
N ALA A 8 -4.09 -3.95 2.62
CA ALA A 8 -4.15 -5.37 2.96
C ALA A 8 -5.44 -5.70 3.72
N VAL A 9 -5.82 -4.82 4.66
CA VAL A 9 -7.11 -4.90 5.36
C VAL A 9 -8.26 -4.77 4.36
N GLU A 10 -8.24 -3.74 3.51
CA GLU A 10 -9.26 -3.56 2.48
C GLU A 10 -9.35 -4.75 1.51
N LEU A 11 -8.23 -5.37 1.14
CA LEU A 11 -8.19 -6.56 0.28
C LEU A 11 -8.87 -7.76 0.95
N TYR A 12 -8.60 -8.00 2.23
CA TYR A 12 -9.27 -9.05 3.00
C TYR A 12 -10.80 -8.87 2.97
N TYR A 13 -11.29 -7.66 3.25
CA TYR A 13 -12.73 -7.38 3.24
C TYR A 13 -13.32 -7.31 1.83
N TYR A 14 -12.55 -6.94 0.82
CA TYR A 14 -12.98 -7.05 -0.57
C TYR A 14 -13.28 -8.52 -0.94
N ILE A 15 -12.41 -9.44 -0.53
CA ILE A 15 -12.58 -10.87 -0.77
C ILE A 15 -13.70 -11.44 0.10
N LYS A 16 -13.56 -11.30 1.42
CA LYS A 16 -14.44 -11.91 2.42
C LYS A 16 -15.81 -11.24 2.55
N GLY A 17 -15.89 -9.95 2.25
CA GLY A 17 -17.05 -9.11 2.55
C GLY A 17 -17.06 -8.62 3.99
N GLY A 18 -17.85 -7.59 4.24
CA GLY A 18 -17.99 -6.96 5.55
C GLY A 18 -17.42 -5.55 5.62
N ARG A 19 -17.52 -4.95 6.80
CA ARG A 19 -17.03 -3.60 7.08
C ARG A 19 -15.54 -3.64 7.36
N VAL A 20 -14.76 -2.83 6.64
CA VAL A 20 -13.32 -2.68 6.86
C VAL A 20 -13.07 -2.24 8.30
N ASP A 21 -12.23 -3.00 9.00
CA ASP A 21 -11.71 -2.69 10.34
C ASP A 21 -10.18 -2.66 10.26
N TYR A 22 -9.60 -1.46 10.28
CA TYR A 22 -8.15 -1.25 10.25
C TYR A 22 -7.46 -1.63 11.57
N GLY A 23 -8.22 -1.95 12.62
CA GLY A 23 -7.67 -2.29 13.92
C GLY A 23 -7.64 -1.07 14.85
N ALA A 24 -7.89 -1.31 16.13
CA ALA A 24 -8.00 -0.26 17.13
C ALA A 24 -6.63 0.34 17.46
N ALA A 25 -5.59 -0.51 17.54
CA ALA A 25 -4.25 -0.06 17.88
C ALA A 25 -3.66 0.77 16.73
N HIS A 26 -3.80 0.32 15.49
CA HIS A 26 -3.35 0.99 14.29
C HIS A 26 -4.03 2.34 14.12
N ALA A 27 -5.36 2.37 14.19
CA ALA A 27 -6.14 3.61 14.08
C ALA A 27 -5.75 4.63 15.17
N ALA A 28 -5.57 4.19 16.42
CA ALA A 28 -5.15 5.05 17.52
C ALA A 28 -3.72 5.59 17.32
N LYS A 29 -2.79 4.73 16.86
CA LYS A 29 -1.38 5.08 16.60
C LYS A 29 -1.26 6.14 15.50
N TYR A 30 -1.90 5.91 14.36
CA TYR A 30 -1.76 6.78 13.18
C TYR A 30 -2.79 7.92 13.16
N GLY A 31 -3.87 7.84 13.92
CA GLY A 31 -4.86 8.88 14.09
C GLY A 31 -5.78 9.05 12.88
N HIS A 32 -6.30 7.94 12.37
CA HIS A 32 -7.36 7.91 11.35
C HIS A 32 -8.51 7.01 11.83
N GLU A 33 -9.62 6.99 11.09
CA GLU A 33 -10.79 6.19 11.43
C GLU A 33 -10.45 4.68 11.47
N ARG A 34 -10.93 3.99 12.52
CA ARG A 34 -10.79 2.53 12.63
C ARG A 34 -11.59 1.79 11.57
N TYR A 35 -12.81 2.27 11.29
CA TYR A 35 -13.71 1.58 10.37
C TYR A 35 -13.81 2.32 9.04
N GLY A 36 -13.61 1.59 7.96
CA GLY A 36 -13.74 2.09 6.59
C GLY A 36 -15.08 1.75 5.94
N LYS A 37 -15.04 1.65 4.61
CA LYS A 37 -16.15 1.20 3.75
C LYS A 37 -16.55 -0.25 4.02
N THR A 38 -17.73 -0.63 3.53
CA THR A 38 -18.24 -2.00 3.57
C THR A 38 -18.21 -2.60 2.18
N TYR A 39 -17.66 -3.81 2.06
CA TYR A 39 -17.63 -4.57 0.83
C TYR A 39 -18.68 -5.69 0.84
N LYS A 40 -19.23 -5.99 -0.34
CA LYS A 40 -20.13 -7.14 -0.55
C LYS A 40 -19.44 -8.47 -0.30
N GLY A 41 -18.14 -8.56 -0.60
CA GLY A 41 -17.38 -9.81 -0.61
C GLY A 41 -17.54 -10.54 -1.93
N ILE A 42 -16.45 -10.72 -2.67
CA ILE A 42 -16.46 -11.54 -3.89
C ILE A 42 -16.48 -13.04 -3.59
N MET A 43 -16.02 -13.45 -2.40
CA MET A 43 -16.04 -14.82 -1.91
C MET A 43 -16.42 -14.82 -0.41
N PRO A 44 -17.70 -14.60 -0.05
CA PRO A 44 -18.13 -14.54 1.35
C PRO A 44 -17.83 -15.79 2.18
N ASN A 45 -17.74 -16.94 1.50
CA ASN A 45 -17.40 -18.22 2.09
C ASN A 45 -15.88 -18.52 2.10
N TRP A 46 -15.01 -17.53 1.84
CA TRP A 46 -13.55 -17.68 1.87
C TRP A 46 -13.07 -17.98 3.30
N GLU A 47 -12.41 -19.12 3.47
CA GLU A 47 -11.96 -19.69 4.75
C GLU A 47 -10.89 -20.77 4.48
N PRO A 48 -10.19 -21.31 5.49
CA PRO A 48 -9.20 -22.36 5.29
C PRO A 48 -9.71 -23.52 4.44
N GLY A 49 -8.94 -23.89 3.41
CA GLY A 49 -9.30 -24.92 2.42
C GLY A 49 -9.90 -24.37 1.13
N LYS A 50 -10.45 -23.15 1.14
CA LYS A 50 -10.93 -22.45 -0.07
C LYS A 50 -9.88 -21.43 -0.49
N LYS A 51 -8.90 -21.87 -1.28
CA LYS A 51 -7.76 -21.02 -1.65
C LYS A 51 -8.08 -20.03 -2.77
N VAL A 52 -7.38 -18.90 -2.78
CA VAL A 52 -7.36 -17.93 -3.89
C VAL A 52 -5.94 -17.78 -4.47
N HIS A 53 -5.86 -17.45 -5.76
CA HIS A 53 -4.62 -17.02 -6.41
C HIS A 53 -4.55 -15.50 -6.39
N LEU A 54 -3.41 -14.95 -5.94
CA LEU A 54 -3.22 -13.51 -5.83
C LEU A 54 -2.12 -13.06 -6.78
N VAL A 55 -2.50 -12.21 -7.74
CA VAL A 55 -1.57 -11.60 -8.71
C VAL A 55 -1.53 -10.10 -8.47
N GLY A 56 -0.36 -9.60 -8.07
CA GLY A 56 -0.17 -8.18 -7.72
C GLY A 56 0.75 -7.48 -8.71
N HIS A 57 0.26 -6.41 -9.34
CA HIS A 57 1.10 -5.49 -10.09
C HIS A 57 1.64 -4.38 -9.17
N SER A 58 2.94 -4.06 -9.31
CA SER A 58 3.61 -2.99 -8.56
C SER A 58 3.36 -3.13 -7.05
N MET A 59 2.94 -2.06 -6.36
CA MET A 59 2.61 -2.07 -4.92
C MET A 59 1.60 -3.16 -4.51
N GLY A 60 0.77 -3.66 -5.45
CA GLY A 60 -0.16 -4.76 -5.19
C GLY A 60 0.53 -6.02 -4.65
N GLY A 61 1.75 -6.32 -5.09
CA GLY A 61 2.50 -7.48 -4.60
C GLY A 61 2.89 -7.35 -3.12
N GLN A 62 3.26 -6.15 -2.67
CA GLN A 62 3.53 -5.86 -1.26
C GLN A 62 2.27 -5.99 -0.40
N THR A 63 1.15 -5.44 -0.88
CA THR A 63 -0.16 -5.53 -0.22
C THR A 63 -0.59 -6.99 -0.01
N ILE A 64 -0.43 -7.84 -1.04
CA ILE A 64 -0.76 -9.26 -0.99
C ILE A 64 0.08 -9.99 0.08
N ARG A 65 1.39 -9.73 0.11
CA ARG A 65 2.29 -10.32 1.11
C ARG A 65 1.88 -9.96 2.53
N LEU A 66 1.51 -8.70 2.77
CA LEU A 66 1.10 -8.26 4.10
C LEU A 66 -0.26 -8.85 4.52
N MET A 67 -1.21 -8.97 3.60
CA MET A 67 -2.49 -9.63 3.90
C MET A 67 -2.28 -11.10 4.27
N GLU A 68 -1.41 -11.83 3.57
CA GLU A 68 -1.09 -13.23 3.90
C GLU A 68 -0.41 -13.34 5.27
N GLU A 69 0.50 -12.43 5.58
CA GLU A 69 1.15 -12.34 6.90
C GLU A 69 0.11 -12.16 8.01
N PHE A 70 -0.87 -11.25 7.84
CA PHE A 70 -1.95 -11.09 8.82
C PHE A 70 -2.84 -12.34 8.93
N LEU A 71 -3.22 -12.97 7.83
CA LEU A 71 -4.01 -14.21 7.88
C LEU A 71 -3.30 -15.29 8.71
N ARG A 72 -2.01 -15.50 8.47
CA ARG A 72 -1.25 -16.56 9.10
C ARG A 72 -0.86 -16.24 10.54
N ASN A 73 -0.34 -15.05 10.80
CA ASN A 73 0.29 -14.68 12.07
C ASN A 73 -0.51 -13.66 12.89
N GLY A 74 -1.56 -13.08 12.31
CA GLY A 74 -2.34 -12.02 12.93
C GLY A 74 -1.56 -10.71 13.00
N ASN A 75 -2.01 -9.81 13.87
CA ASN A 75 -1.31 -8.59 14.20
C ASN A 75 -1.10 -8.52 15.71
N LYS A 76 0.16 -8.54 16.14
CA LYS A 76 0.54 -8.65 17.56
C LYS A 76 0.10 -7.44 18.36
N GLU A 77 0.21 -6.25 17.78
CA GLU A 77 -0.22 -5.00 18.40
C GLU A 77 -1.74 -4.98 18.61
N GLU A 78 -2.52 -5.43 17.63
CA GLU A 78 -3.98 -5.53 17.76
C GLU A 78 -4.40 -6.59 18.79
N ILE A 79 -3.74 -7.76 18.79
CA ILE A 79 -3.97 -8.80 19.80
C ILE A 79 -3.67 -8.27 21.21
N ALA A 80 -2.55 -7.58 21.38
CA ALA A 80 -2.17 -6.99 22.66
C ALA A 80 -3.15 -5.89 23.09
N TYR A 81 -3.55 -5.03 22.16
CA TYR A 81 -4.50 -3.95 22.41
C TYR A 81 -5.86 -4.50 22.83
N HIS A 82 -6.39 -5.49 22.10
CA HIS A 82 -7.64 -6.16 22.43
C HIS A 82 -7.57 -6.86 23.80
N LYS A 83 -6.47 -7.53 24.12
CA LYS A 83 -6.27 -8.14 25.44
C LYS A 83 -6.28 -7.11 26.58
N ALA A 84 -5.73 -5.91 26.34
CA ALA A 84 -5.64 -4.86 27.35
C ALA A 84 -6.95 -4.04 27.50
N HIS A 85 -7.69 -3.82 26.41
CA HIS A 85 -8.83 -2.90 26.38
C HIS A 85 -10.19 -3.58 26.13
N GLY A 86 -10.21 -4.88 25.84
CA GLY A 86 -11.41 -5.63 25.46
C GLY A 86 -11.95 -5.25 24.08
N GLY A 87 -13.28 -5.32 23.92
CA GLY A 87 -13.96 -4.97 22.67
C GLY A 87 -13.87 -6.05 21.58
N GLU A 88 -14.02 -5.64 20.32
CA GLU A 88 -13.93 -6.54 19.17
C GLU A 88 -12.58 -6.43 18.48
N ILE A 89 -12.09 -7.55 17.93
CA ILE A 89 -10.91 -7.63 17.07
C ILE A 89 -11.30 -8.30 15.75
N SER A 90 -10.86 -7.74 14.62
CA SER A 90 -11.07 -8.36 13.30
C SER A 90 -10.45 -9.76 13.25
N PRO A 91 -11.13 -10.78 12.69
CA PRO A 91 -10.53 -12.10 12.47
C PRO A 91 -9.22 -12.04 11.67
N LEU A 92 -9.05 -11.04 10.81
CA LEU A 92 -7.80 -10.84 10.07
C LEU A 92 -6.59 -10.70 11.00
N PHE A 93 -6.78 -10.12 12.19
CA PHE A 93 -5.68 -9.82 13.12
C PHE A 93 -5.43 -10.92 14.16
N THR A 94 -6.20 -12.01 14.16
CA THR A 94 -6.05 -13.09 15.15
C THR A 94 -5.04 -14.16 14.74
N GLY A 95 -4.68 -14.23 13.46
CA GLY A 95 -3.82 -15.28 12.91
C GLY A 95 -4.49 -16.66 12.87
N GLY A 96 -3.74 -17.66 12.40
CA GLY A 96 -4.17 -19.05 12.28
C GLY A 96 -4.97 -19.39 11.02
N HIS A 97 -5.16 -18.44 10.11
CA HIS A 97 -5.98 -18.58 8.91
C HIS A 97 -5.17 -19.05 7.71
N ASN A 98 -4.64 -20.28 7.80
CA ASN A 98 -3.82 -20.90 6.77
C ASN A 98 -4.67 -21.51 5.64
N ASN A 99 -4.01 -21.98 4.57
CA ASN A 99 -4.67 -22.64 3.44
C ASN A 99 -5.79 -21.79 2.78
N MET A 100 -5.66 -20.47 2.82
CA MET A 100 -6.57 -19.50 2.18
C MET A 100 -5.98 -18.86 0.92
N VAL A 101 -4.66 -18.90 0.76
CA VAL A 101 -3.94 -18.43 -0.43
C VAL A 101 -3.20 -19.61 -1.06
N ALA A 102 -3.33 -19.78 -2.37
CA ALA A 102 -2.64 -20.83 -3.14
C ALA A 102 -1.33 -20.33 -3.75
N SER A 103 -1.34 -19.12 -4.31
CA SER A 103 -0.15 -18.54 -4.93
C SER A 103 -0.11 -17.03 -4.76
N ILE A 104 1.11 -16.50 -4.74
CA ILE A 104 1.42 -15.08 -4.78
C ILE A 104 2.33 -14.86 -5.99
N THR A 105 1.80 -14.21 -7.01
CA THR A 105 2.56 -13.80 -8.20
C THR A 105 2.68 -12.29 -8.24
N THR A 106 3.89 -11.77 -8.43
CA THR A 106 4.14 -10.32 -8.47
C THR A 106 4.70 -9.89 -9.82
N LEU A 107 4.22 -8.75 -10.32
CA LEU A 107 4.62 -8.17 -11.60
C LEU A 107 5.16 -6.77 -11.33
N ALA A 108 6.45 -6.54 -11.59
CA ALA A 108 7.11 -5.24 -11.37
C ALA A 108 6.91 -4.67 -9.95
N THR A 109 6.86 -5.54 -8.94
CA THR A 109 6.66 -5.13 -7.55
C THR A 109 7.95 -4.60 -6.95
N PRO A 110 7.95 -3.39 -6.34
CA PRO A 110 9.10 -2.84 -5.63
C PRO A 110 9.29 -3.56 -4.30
N HIS A 111 9.67 -4.83 -4.30
CA HIS A 111 9.87 -5.61 -3.08
C HIS A 111 10.89 -4.95 -2.14
N ASN A 112 11.84 -4.21 -2.71
CA ASN A 112 12.92 -3.53 -2.01
C ASN A 112 12.76 -2.00 -2.03
N GLY A 113 11.60 -1.50 -2.45
CA GLY A 113 11.32 -0.06 -2.61
C GLY A 113 11.86 0.50 -3.93
N SER A 114 11.77 1.82 -4.09
CA SER A 114 12.28 2.51 -5.27
C SER A 114 12.82 3.90 -4.95
N GLN A 115 13.95 4.27 -5.57
CA GLN A 115 14.50 5.63 -5.49
C GLN A 115 13.52 6.69 -6.01
N ALA A 116 12.59 6.32 -6.90
CA ALA A 116 11.53 7.22 -7.34
C ALA A 116 10.62 7.66 -6.18
N ALA A 117 10.40 6.78 -5.19
CA ALA A 117 9.70 7.14 -3.97
C ALA A 117 10.61 7.97 -3.06
N ASP A 118 11.81 7.50 -2.73
CA ASP A 118 12.75 8.18 -1.83
C ASP A 118 13.07 9.62 -2.27
N LYS A 119 13.39 9.80 -3.56
CA LYS A 119 13.95 11.06 -4.09
C LYS A 119 12.89 12.01 -4.66
N PHE A 120 11.66 11.53 -4.91
CA PHE A 120 10.60 12.34 -5.51
C PHE A 120 9.23 12.12 -4.87
N GLY A 121 8.67 10.91 -4.99
CA GLY A 121 7.28 10.61 -4.61
C GLY A 121 6.95 10.85 -3.14
N ASN A 122 7.89 10.57 -2.23
CA ASN A 122 7.72 10.73 -0.78
C ASN A 122 8.23 12.10 -0.26
N THR A 123 8.74 12.97 -1.15
CA THR A 123 9.12 14.32 -0.75
C THR A 123 7.91 15.09 -0.24
N GLU A 124 8.12 15.98 0.73
CA GLU A 124 7.05 16.80 1.33
C GLU A 124 6.20 17.54 0.28
N ALA A 125 6.84 18.09 -0.75
CA ALA A 125 6.16 18.83 -1.81
C ALA A 125 5.19 17.93 -2.60
N VAL A 126 5.66 16.76 -3.05
CA VAL A 126 4.84 15.82 -3.84
C VAL A 126 3.75 15.20 -2.98
N ARG A 127 4.04 14.82 -1.72
CA ARG A 127 3.01 14.35 -0.77
C ARG A 127 1.89 15.37 -0.57
N LYS A 128 2.22 16.65 -0.41
CA LYS A 128 1.19 17.72 -0.31
C LYS A 128 0.32 17.81 -1.56
N ILE A 129 0.88 17.66 -2.76
CA ILE A 129 0.12 17.63 -4.01
C ILE A 129 -0.82 16.41 -4.05
N MET A 130 -0.31 15.23 -3.72
CA MET A 130 -1.10 13.99 -3.67
C MET A 130 -2.26 14.10 -2.68
N PHE A 131 -2.01 14.61 -1.48
CA PHE A 131 -3.04 14.78 -0.45
C PHE A 131 -4.03 15.90 -0.80
N ALA A 132 -3.60 16.98 -1.44
CA ALA A 132 -4.50 18.00 -1.96
C ALA A 132 -5.44 17.45 -3.04
N LEU A 133 -4.93 16.58 -3.93
CA LEU A 133 -5.75 15.88 -4.94
C LEU A 133 -6.76 14.93 -4.27
N ASN A 134 -6.34 14.16 -3.27
CA ASN A 134 -7.24 13.31 -2.49
C ASN A 134 -8.33 14.12 -1.77
N ARG A 135 -7.96 15.25 -1.15
CA ARG A 135 -8.92 16.18 -0.55
C ARG A 135 -9.93 16.67 -1.59
N PHE A 136 -9.46 17.14 -2.75
CA PHE A 136 -10.30 17.65 -3.82
C PHE A 136 -11.27 16.59 -4.34
N MET A 137 -10.79 15.37 -4.59
CA MET A 137 -11.63 14.24 -5.01
C MET A 137 -12.51 13.70 -3.88
N GLY A 138 -12.28 14.09 -2.63
CA GLY A 138 -13.17 13.82 -1.49
C GLY A 138 -14.38 14.75 -1.40
N ASN A 139 -14.57 15.69 -2.32
CA ASN A 139 -15.71 16.61 -2.29
C ASN A 139 -17.06 15.89 -2.42
N LYS A 140 -18.15 16.55 -2.02
CA LYS A 140 -19.49 15.96 -1.96
C LYS A 140 -20.13 15.62 -3.31
N TYR A 141 -19.58 16.13 -4.41
CA TYR A 141 -20.01 15.81 -5.77
C TYR A 141 -19.15 14.73 -6.43
N SER A 142 -18.05 14.31 -5.80
CA SER A 142 -17.19 13.26 -6.35
C SER A 142 -17.79 11.88 -6.12
N ASN A 143 -17.82 11.11 -7.21
CA ASN A 143 -18.19 9.70 -7.25
C ASN A 143 -16.97 8.75 -7.25
N ILE A 144 -15.77 9.30 -7.04
CA ILE A 144 -14.51 8.55 -7.03
C ILE A 144 -13.91 8.63 -5.62
N ASP A 145 -13.49 7.47 -5.09
CA ASP A 145 -12.73 7.35 -3.85
C ASP A 145 -11.28 6.97 -4.18
N LEU A 146 -10.32 7.79 -3.73
CA LEU A 146 -8.88 7.56 -3.92
C LEU A 146 -8.22 6.79 -2.75
N GLY A 147 -9.02 6.38 -1.78
CA GLY A 147 -8.62 5.48 -0.69
C GLY A 147 -7.92 6.17 0.46
N LEU A 148 -8.31 7.40 0.79
CA LEU A 148 -7.88 8.13 1.99
C LEU A 148 -9.06 8.75 2.75
N THR A 149 -10.29 8.23 2.58
CA THR A 149 -11.48 8.73 3.27
C THR A 149 -11.42 8.50 4.78
N GLN A 150 -10.73 7.44 5.23
CA GLN A 150 -10.42 7.16 6.65
C GLN A 150 -9.62 8.28 7.33
N TRP A 151 -8.92 9.11 6.55
CA TRP A 151 -8.20 10.30 7.04
C TRP A 151 -9.07 11.56 7.13
N GLY A 152 -10.37 11.43 6.84
CA GLY A 152 -11.33 12.52 6.82
C GLY A 152 -11.52 13.19 5.45
N PHE A 153 -10.91 12.68 4.37
CA PHE A 153 -11.10 13.18 3.00
C PHE A 153 -12.45 12.77 2.38
N LYS A 154 -13.53 13.04 3.10
CA LYS A 154 -14.89 13.06 2.55
C LYS A 154 -15.61 14.28 3.10
N GLN A 155 -16.07 15.14 2.20
CA GLN A 155 -16.87 16.30 2.54
C GLN A 155 -18.30 15.85 2.90
N LEU A 156 -18.82 16.33 4.03
CA LEU A 156 -20.19 16.01 4.43
C LEU A 156 -21.21 16.76 3.56
N PRO A 157 -22.45 16.26 3.39
CA PRO A 157 -23.45 16.89 2.52
C PRO A 157 -23.68 18.38 2.81
N ASN A 158 -23.79 18.73 4.09
CA ASN A 158 -24.08 20.08 4.58
C ASN A 158 -22.82 20.85 5.03
N GLU A 159 -21.62 20.34 4.76
CA GLU A 159 -20.36 21.02 5.10
C GLU A 159 -19.94 21.95 3.95
N SER A 160 -19.55 23.19 4.30
CA SER A 160 -18.97 24.13 3.33
C SER A 160 -17.57 23.65 2.91
N TYR A 161 -17.13 23.99 1.70
CA TYR A 161 -15.80 23.56 1.26
C TYR A 161 -14.67 24.18 2.11
N ILE A 162 -14.90 25.37 2.66
CA ILE A 162 -13.96 26.06 3.55
C ILE A 162 -13.83 25.29 4.87
N ASP A 163 -14.93 24.85 5.47
CA ASP A 163 -14.91 24.08 6.72
C ASP A 163 -14.30 22.70 6.52
N TYR A 164 -14.57 22.08 5.36
CA TYR A 164 -13.91 20.84 4.97
C TYR A 164 -12.39 20.98 4.92
N ILE A 165 -11.87 22.04 4.28
CA ILE A 165 -10.42 22.33 4.25
C ILE A 165 -9.88 22.50 5.68
N LYS A 166 -10.55 23.29 6.53
CA LYS A 166 -10.11 23.54 7.92
C LYS A 166 -10.15 22.28 8.80
N ARG A 167 -11.13 21.40 8.60
CA ARG A 167 -11.23 20.13 9.31
C ARG A 167 -10.08 19.22 8.91
N VAL A 168 -9.88 19.05 7.61
CA VAL A 168 -8.93 18.06 7.12
C VAL A 168 -7.48 18.53 7.11
N SER A 169 -7.23 19.85 7.22
CA SER A 169 -5.88 20.37 7.48
C SER A 169 -5.32 19.93 8.84
N LYS A 170 -6.18 19.48 9.77
CA LYS A 170 -5.79 18.94 11.09
C LYS A 170 -5.54 17.43 11.09
N SER A 171 -5.82 16.75 9.98
CA SER A 171 -5.59 15.30 9.85
C SER A 171 -4.10 14.98 9.97
N LYS A 172 -3.75 13.86 10.61
CA LYS A 172 -2.33 13.46 10.73
C LYS A 172 -1.72 12.98 9.41
N ILE A 173 -2.52 12.77 8.35
CA ILE A 173 -2.06 12.32 7.02
C ILE A 173 -0.93 13.19 6.45
N TRP A 174 -0.92 14.49 6.73
CA TRP A 174 0.08 15.42 6.19
C TRP A 174 1.51 15.11 6.63
N THR A 175 1.68 14.40 7.75
CA THR A 175 2.97 14.04 8.34
C THR A 175 3.08 12.54 8.68
N SER A 176 2.10 11.73 8.29
CA SER A 176 2.04 10.31 8.64
C SER A 176 2.89 9.48 7.69
N ASP A 177 3.52 8.43 8.22
CA ASP A 177 4.15 7.36 7.44
C ASP A 177 3.13 6.32 6.93
N ASP A 178 1.88 6.36 7.41
CA ASP A 178 0.82 5.44 7.00
C ASP A 178 0.20 5.84 5.65
N ASN A 179 1.03 5.79 4.61
CA ASN A 179 0.67 6.12 3.23
C ASN A 179 1.56 5.38 2.21
N ALA A 180 1.07 5.27 0.97
CA ALA A 180 1.79 4.56 -0.08
C ALA A 180 3.16 5.14 -0.43
N ALA A 181 3.32 6.46 -0.37
CA ALA A 181 4.57 7.10 -0.75
C ALA A 181 5.71 6.69 0.20
N TYR A 182 5.39 6.57 1.49
CA TYR A 182 6.31 6.05 2.49
C TYR A 182 6.62 4.57 2.26
N ASP A 183 5.60 3.73 2.12
CA ASP A 183 5.80 2.28 1.97
C ASP A 183 6.59 1.89 0.70
N LEU A 184 6.55 2.72 -0.34
CA LEU A 184 7.30 2.54 -1.58
C LEU A 184 8.76 2.99 -1.50
N THR A 185 9.18 3.64 -0.40
CA THR A 185 10.59 3.93 -0.15
C THR A 185 11.37 2.66 0.15
N LEU A 186 12.70 2.71 0.03
CA LEU A 186 13.58 1.61 0.42
C LEU A 186 13.33 1.20 1.89
N ASP A 187 13.25 2.18 2.79
CA ASP A 187 13.05 1.93 4.22
C ASP A 187 11.66 1.36 4.53
N GLY A 188 10.60 1.94 3.94
CA GLY A 188 9.23 1.44 4.12
C GLY A 188 9.06 0.01 3.61
N SER A 189 9.64 -0.28 2.45
CA SER A 189 9.64 -1.63 1.88
C SER A 189 10.50 -2.62 2.70
N ALA A 190 11.65 -2.18 3.21
CA ALA A 190 12.48 -2.99 4.09
C ALA A 190 11.78 -3.34 5.41
N LYS A 191 11.00 -2.41 5.99
CA LYS A 191 10.15 -2.70 7.16
C LYS A 191 9.16 -3.81 6.87
N LEU A 192 8.50 -3.78 5.71
CA LEU A 192 7.61 -4.87 5.28
C LEU A 192 8.36 -6.20 5.12
N ASN A 193 9.55 -6.18 4.54
CA ASN A 193 10.37 -7.37 4.36
C ASN A 193 10.74 -8.01 5.71
N ASN A 194 11.10 -7.20 6.71
CA ASN A 194 11.46 -7.68 8.05
C ASN A 194 10.28 -8.27 8.84
N MET A 195 9.04 -7.92 8.50
CA MET A 195 7.84 -8.45 9.17
C MET A 195 7.15 -9.57 8.41
N THR A 196 7.61 -9.92 7.20
CA THR A 196 7.01 -10.99 6.40
C THR A 196 7.91 -12.22 6.38
N SER A 197 7.30 -13.39 6.21
CA SER A 197 7.98 -14.69 6.20
C SER A 197 7.45 -15.57 5.06
N MET A 198 8.24 -16.52 4.59
CA MET A 198 7.81 -17.46 3.56
C MET A 198 6.80 -18.47 4.12
N ASN A 199 5.69 -18.67 3.41
CA ASN A 199 4.75 -19.76 3.68
C ASN A 199 5.11 -20.97 2.81
N PRO A 200 5.46 -22.14 3.39
CA PRO A 200 5.90 -23.30 2.62
C PRO A 200 4.78 -23.95 1.77
N ASN A 201 3.53 -23.51 1.91
CA ASN A 201 2.39 -24.03 1.17
C ASN A 201 1.86 -23.07 0.09
N ILE A 202 2.56 -21.96 -0.15
CA ILE A 202 2.23 -20.97 -1.18
C ILE A 202 3.29 -21.03 -2.29
N THR A 203 2.84 -21.02 -3.53
CA THR A 203 3.73 -20.84 -4.68
C THR A 203 4.03 -19.35 -4.88
N TYR A 204 5.30 -18.97 -4.82
CA TYR A 204 5.75 -17.61 -5.08
C TYR A 204 6.39 -17.51 -6.47
N THR A 205 6.04 -16.47 -7.22
CA THR A 205 6.63 -16.19 -8.55
C THR A 205 6.71 -14.69 -8.76
N THR A 206 7.83 -14.21 -9.31
CA THR A 206 8.03 -12.80 -9.63
C THR A 206 8.33 -12.63 -11.11
N TYR A 207 7.87 -11.52 -11.69
CA TYR A 207 8.21 -11.10 -13.05
C TYR A 207 8.70 -9.65 -13.01
N THR A 208 9.80 -9.40 -13.71
CA THR A 208 10.47 -8.10 -13.74
C THR A 208 10.71 -7.68 -15.19
N GLY A 209 10.48 -6.40 -15.49
CA GLY A 209 10.79 -5.79 -16.77
C GLY A 209 12.03 -4.89 -16.67
N VAL A 210 12.60 -4.57 -17.83
CA VAL A 210 13.64 -3.54 -17.99
C VAL A 210 13.21 -2.66 -19.16
N SER A 211 13.29 -1.35 -18.99
CA SER A 211 12.96 -0.35 -20.01
C SER A 211 14.02 0.76 -20.03
N SER A 212 15.27 0.37 -19.80
CA SER A 212 16.43 1.25 -19.76
C SER A 212 17.64 0.60 -20.43
N HIS A 213 18.52 1.43 -20.97
CA HIS A 213 19.80 1.02 -21.54
C HIS A 213 20.98 1.75 -20.90
N THR A 214 22.12 1.06 -20.88
CA THR A 214 23.37 1.56 -20.30
C THR A 214 24.02 2.58 -21.23
N GLY A 215 24.27 3.79 -20.71
CA GLY A 215 25.04 4.83 -21.38
C GLY A 215 26.56 4.66 -21.19
N PRO A 216 27.39 5.53 -21.81
CA PRO A 216 28.87 5.39 -21.80
C PRO A 216 29.53 5.42 -20.42
N LEU A 217 28.87 6.01 -19.42
CA LEU A 217 29.38 6.14 -18.05
C LEU A 217 28.84 5.06 -17.09
N GLY A 218 28.10 4.05 -17.60
CA GLY A 218 27.49 3.01 -16.78
C GLY A 218 26.19 3.42 -16.07
N TYR A 219 25.65 4.60 -16.37
CA TYR A 219 24.30 5.01 -15.93
C TYR A 219 23.23 4.50 -16.89
N GLU A 220 22.02 4.29 -16.38
CA GLU A 220 20.87 3.83 -17.17
C GLU A 220 19.98 5.00 -17.58
N ASN A 221 19.54 5.01 -18.84
CA ASN A 221 18.59 6.00 -19.38
C ASN A 221 17.38 5.27 -19.99
N PRO A 222 16.18 5.89 -19.97
CA PRO A 222 14.97 5.24 -20.47
C PRO A 222 15.06 4.96 -21.98
N ASP A 223 14.58 3.78 -22.39
CA ASP A 223 14.44 3.42 -23.79
C ASP A 223 13.38 4.28 -24.49
N LEU A 224 13.51 4.48 -25.80
CA LEU A 224 12.39 4.94 -26.62
C LEU A 224 11.23 3.95 -26.50
N GLY A 225 10.04 4.43 -26.18
CA GLY A 225 8.87 3.59 -25.89
C GLY A 225 8.60 3.40 -24.40
N THR A 226 9.53 3.78 -23.51
CA THR A 226 9.21 3.99 -22.09
C THR A 226 8.06 5.00 -22.01
N PHE A 227 7.05 4.73 -21.17
CA PHE A 227 5.92 5.64 -21.05
C PHE A 227 6.40 6.99 -20.49
N PHE A 228 6.16 8.07 -21.24
CA PHE A 228 6.83 9.37 -21.05
C PHE A 228 6.69 9.99 -19.65
N LEU A 229 5.66 9.62 -18.86
CA LEU A 229 5.54 10.08 -17.47
C LEU A 229 6.60 9.47 -16.53
N MET A 230 7.27 8.41 -16.96
CA MET A 230 8.28 7.68 -16.19
C MET A 230 9.71 8.05 -16.60
N ASP A 231 9.87 8.88 -17.62
CA ASP A 231 11.18 9.27 -18.15
C ASP A 231 12.08 9.91 -17.09
N THR A 232 11.52 10.80 -16.28
CA THR A 232 12.26 11.48 -15.21
C THR A 232 12.59 10.52 -14.07
N THR A 233 11.65 9.68 -13.65
CA THR A 233 11.89 8.68 -12.58
C THR A 233 12.90 7.63 -13.02
N SER A 234 12.90 7.23 -14.29
CA SER A 234 13.85 6.28 -14.85
C SER A 234 15.28 6.81 -14.75
N ARG A 235 15.49 8.10 -15.03
CA ARG A 235 16.81 8.75 -14.87
C ARG A 235 17.20 8.91 -13.40
N ILE A 236 16.25 9.22 -12.51
CA ILE A 236 16.50 9.30 -11.05
C ILE A 236 17.00 7.95 -10.49
N ILE A 237 16.45 6.84 -10.97
CA ILE A 237 16.85 5.48 -10.60
C ILE A 237 18.17 5.11 -11.30
N GLY A 238 18.25 5.31 -12.61
CA GLY A 238 19.37 4.91 -13.45
C GLY A 238 20.70 5.62 -13.15
N HIS A 239 20.65 6.71 -12.40
CA HIS A 239 21.81 7.49 -11.97
C HIS A 239 22.13 7.27 -10.48
N ASP A 240 21.67 6.17 -9.88
CA ASP A 240 22.04 5.80 -8.52
C ASP A 240 23.55 5.58 -8.38
N ALA A 241 24.11 5.89 -7.21
CA ALA A 241 25.53 5.72 -6.93
C ALA A 241 25.93 4.22 -6.98
N ARG A 242 25.02 3.33 -6.56
CA ARG A 242 25.20 1.88 -6.60
C ARG A 242 24.78 1.36 -7.96
N GLU A 243 25.62 0.57 -8.60
CA GLU A 243 25.42 0.15 -9.99
C GLU A 243 24.24 -0.82 -10.13
N GLU A 244 24.07 -1.73 -9.17
CA GLU A 244 23.02 -2.75 -9.18
C GLU A 244 21.59 -2.17 -9.08
N TRP A 245 21.46 -0.94 -8.59
CA TRP A 245 20.17 -0.24 -8.45
C TRP A 245 19.76 0.55 -9.69
N ARG A 246 20.54 0.54 -10.77
CA ARG A 246 20.32 1.45 -11.92
C ARG A 246 19.31 0.92 -12.93
N LYS A 247 19.39 -0.36 -13.31
CA LYS A 247 18.48 -0.94 -14.33
C LYS A 247 17.05 -0.88 -13.80
N ASN A 248 16.12 -0.39 -14.61
CA ASN A 248 14.76 -0.13 -14.15
C ASN A 248 13.71 -0.26 -15.25
N ASP A 249 12.44 -0.36 -14.84
CA ASP A 249 11.27 -0.41 -15.72
C ASP A 249 10.62 0.98 -15.95
N GLY A 250 11.27 2.04 -15.48
CA GLY A 250 10.77 3.41 -15.45
C GLY A 250 10.54 3.94 -14.04
N VAL A 251 10.09 3.12 -13.10
CA VAL A 251 9.69 3.54 -11.74
C VAL A 251 10.15 2.60 -10.63
N VAL A 252 10.54 1.37 -10.95
CA VAL A 252 11.07 0.38 -10.02
C VAL A 252 12.42 -0.16 -10.55
N PRO A 253 13.48 -0.16 -9.73
CA PRO A 253 14.73 -0.83 -10.10
C PRO A 253 14.51 -2.35 -10.24
N VAL A 254 15.33 -3.00 -11.06
CA VAL A 254 15.21 -4.45 -11.33
C VAL A 254 15.41 -5.32 -10.09
N ILE A 255 16.20 -4.84 -9.14
CA ILE A 255 16.64 -5.59 -7.94
C ILE A 255 15.69 -5.45 -6.75
#